data_AF-G9ZXQ9-F1
#
_entry.id   AF-G9ZXQ9-F1
#
_cell.length_a   1.000
_cell.length_b   1.000
_cell.length_c   1.000
_cell.angle_alpha   90.00
_cell.angle_beta   90.00
_cell.angle_gamma   90.00
#
_symmetry.space_group_name_H-M   'P 1'
#
loop_
_entity.id
_entity.type
_entity.pdbx_description
1 polymer ?
#
loop_
_entity_poly.entity_id
_entity_poly.type
_entity_poly.pdbx_seq_one_letter_code
_entity_poly.pdbx_strand_id
1 'polypeptide(L)'
;MAGSVNKVILVGNLGRDPEVRNFQNGGRVVNLRIATTENYKDREGNRQEKTEWHSVAIFNERLGEIAEKYLRKGSKVYVEGKLETRKWQDQAGQDRYSTEVTLRNFGGELTLLDSRGGAGGGDEGGFGGGGGFSGGRSSGGERSGGSSRPQPSRGGWDAPKGGSDLDDDIPF
;
A
#
# COMPACT_ATOMS: atom_id res chain seq x y z
N MET A 1 -4.18 6.56 -37.11
CA MET A 1 -3.93 5.89 -35.81
C MET A 1 -5.04 6.29 -34.86
N ALA A 2 -5.73 5.32 -34.26
CA ALA A 2 -6.74 5.60 -33.24
C ALA A 2 -6.02 5.91 -31.92
N GLY A 3 -5.95 7.19 -31.55
CA GLY A 3 -5.14 7.67 -30.42
C GLY A 3 -5.98 7.96 -29.19
N SER A 4 -6.47 6.92 -28.51
CA SER A 4 -7.04 7.07 -27.16
C SER A 4 -6.27 6.20 -26.16
N VAL A 5 -6.16 6.69 -24.92
CA VAL A 5 -5.51 5.99 -23.82
C VAL A 5 -6.56 5.70 -22.76
N ASN A 6 -6.70 4.42 -22.43
CA ASN A 6 -7.43 3.96 -21.25
C ASN A 6 -6.44 3.16 -20.41
N LYS A 7 -6.03 3.73 -19.28
CA LYS A 7 -5.11 3.12 -18.32
C LYS A 7 -5.54 3.54 -16.92
N VAL A 8 -5.64 2.58 -16.01
CA VAL A 8 -5.82 2.79 -14.59
C VAL A 8 -4.63 2.22 -13.85
N ILE A 9 -4.10 2.99 -12.91
CA ILE A 9 -3.03 2.57 -12.01
C ILE A 9 -3.56 2.71 -10.58
N LEU A 10 -3.45 1.64 -9.80
CA LEU A 10 -3.84 1.62 -8.40
C LEU A 10 -2.70 1.08 -7.55
N VAL A 11 -2.46 1.72 -6.42
CA VAL A 11 -1.68 1.16 -5.32
C VAL A 11 -2.58 1.18 -4.09
N GLY A 12 -2.86 0.00 -3.55
CA GLY A 12 -3.81 -0.12 -2.46
C GLY A 12 -3.75 -1.48 -1.77
N ASN A 13 -4.67 -1.69 -0.84
CA ASN A 13 -4.75 -2.91 -0.06
C ASN A 13 -6.04 -3.68 -0.35
N LEU A 14 -5.96 -5.02 -0.37
CA LEU A 14 -7.15 -5.87 -0.53
C LEU A 14 -8.08 -5.77 0.68
N GLY A 15 -9.36 -5.46 0.47
CA GLY A 15 -10.37 -5.44 1.54
C GLY A 15 -10.86 -6.83 1.95
N ARG A 16 -10.68 -7.81 1.08
CA ARG A 16 -11.05 -9.22 1.28
C ARG A 16 -10.16 -10.12 0.43
N ASP A 17 -10.16 -11.42 0.72
CA ASP A 17 -9.43 -12.40 -0.07
C ASP A 17 -9.88 -12.38 -1.55
N PRO A 18 -8.98 -12.72 -2.50
CA PRO A 18 -9.34 -12.85 -3.92
C PRO A 18 -10.49 -13.83 -4.13
N GLU A 19 -11.51 -13.43 -4.89
CA GLU A 19 -12.62 -14.30 -5.28
C GLU A 19 -12.33 -14.92 -6.64
N VAL A 20 -12.33 -16.26 -6.74
CA VAL A 20 -12.13 -16.97 -8.00
C VAL A 20 -13.47 -17.44 -8.55
N ARG A 21 -13.73 -17.16 -9.83
CA ARG A 21 -14.89 -17.68 -10.54
C ARG A 21 -14.44 -18.36 -11.82
N ASN A 22 -14.87 -19.61 -11.98
CA ASN A 22 -14.63 -20.39 -13.19
C ASN A 22 -15.89 -20.35 -14.06
N PHE A 23 -15.71 -20.15 -15.35
CA PHE A 23 -16.78 -20.12 -16.34
C PHE A 23 -16.94 -21.50 -16.98
N GLN A 24 -18.15 -21.82 -17.42
CA GLN A 24 -18.47 -23.11 -18.05
C GLN A 24 -17.71 -23.36 -19.36
N ASN A 25 -17.24 -22.29 -20.02
CA ASN A 25 -16.44 -22.35 -21.23
C ASN A 25 -14.93 -22.56 -20.98
N GLY A 26 -14.53 -22.86 -19.73
CA GLY A 26 -13.13 -23.09 -19.36
C GLY A 26 -12.34 -21.81 -19.03
N GLY A 27 -12.93 -20.63 -19.17
CA GLY A 27 -12.31 -19.38 -18.73
C GLY A 27 -12.36 -19.22 -17.21
N ARG A 28 -11.49 -18.36 -16.68
CA ARG A 28 -11.43 -18.02 -15.26
C ARG A 28 -11.33 -16.51 -15.06
N VAL A 29 -11.92 -16.00 -13.99
CA VAL A 29 -11.73 -14.62 -13.53
C VAL A 29 -11.36 -14.62 -12.05
N VAL A 30 -10.43 -13.75 -11.66
CA VAL A 30 -10.12 -13.46 -10.26
C VAL A 30 -10.54 -12.02 -9.96
N ASN A 31 -11.45 -11.87 -9.01
CA ASN A 31 -11.98 -10.58 -8.59
C ASN A 31 -11.29 -10.10 -7.32
N LEU A 32 -10.76 -8.88 -7.35
CA LEU A 32 -10.18 -8.21 -6.20
C LEU A 32 -11.03 -7.00 -5.81
N ARG A 33 -11.01 -6.68 -4.51
CA ARG A 33 -11.55 -5.43 -3.97
C ARG A 33 -10.43 -4.64 -3.32
N ILE A 34 -10.02 -3.54 -3.93
CA ILE A 34 -8.87 -2.74 -3.50
C ILE A 34 -9.35 -1.44 -2.87
N ALA A 35 -8.87 -1.14 -1.67
CA ALA A 35 -9.04 0.16 -1.03
C ALA A 35 -7.86 1.09 -1.36
N THR A 36 -8.15 2.34 -1.72
CA THR A 36 -7.18 3.45 -1.69
C THR A 36 -7.71 4.51 -0.74
N THR A 37 -6.82 5.14 0.02
CA THR A 37 -7.20 6.08 1.08
C THR A 37 -6.46 7.40 0.91
N GLU A 38 -7.21 8.49 0.90
CA GLU A 38 -6.69 9.85 0.85
C GLU A 38 -6.93 10.55 2.20
N ASN A 39 -5.91 11.26 2.67
CA ASN A 39 -5.99 12.10 3.86
C ASN A 39 -5.94 13.57 3.43
N TYR A 40 -6.96 14.34 3.78
CA TYR A 40 -7.04 15.76 3.43
C TYR A 40 -7.54 16.58 4.63
N LYS A 41 -7.45 17.91 4.54
CA LYS A 41 -8.08 18.80 5.51
C LYS A 41 -9.33 19.41 4.90
N ASP A 42 -10.41 19.45 5.66
CA ASP A 42 -11.61 20.19 5.25
C ASP A 42 -11.43 21.71 5.41
N ARG A 43 -12.47 22.47 5.03
CA ARG A 43 -12.46 23.94 5.11
C ARG A 43 -12.35 24.47 6.54
N GLU A 44 -12.69 23.66 7.53
CA GLU A 44 -12.65 24.00 8.96
C GLU A 44 -11.30 23.64 9.59
N GLY A 45 -10.41 23.00 8.82
CA GLY A 45 -9.06 22.62 9.23
C GLY A 45 -8.97 21.24 9.88
N ASN A 46 -10.07 20.49 9.96
CA ASN A 46 -10.08 19.15 10.52
C ASN A 46 -9.49 18.15 9.53
N ARG A 47 -8.75 17.15 10.03
CA ARG A 47 -8.25 16.05 9.20
C ARG A 47 -9.40 15.11 8.87
N GLN A 48 -9.57 14.83 7.60
CA GLN A 48 -10.56 13.90 7.05
C GLN A 48 -9.84 12.76 6.31
N GLU A 49 -10.41 11.57 6.39
CA GLU A 49 -9.97 10.39 5.67
C GLU A 49 -11.08 9.95 4.71
N LYS A 50 -10.73 9.73 3.44
CA LYS A 50 -11.65 9.21 2.43
C LYS A 50 -11.07 7.95 1.80
N THR A 51 -11.79 6.85 1.96
CA THR A 51 -11.42 5.57 1.35
C THR A 51 -12.30 5.27 0.14
N GLU A 52 -11.68 5.08 -1.01
CA GLU A 52 -12.32 4.66 -2.26
C GLU A 52 -12.09 3.17 -2.49
N TRP A 53 -13.10 2.52 -3.06
CA TRP A 53 -13.10 1.08 -3.23
C TRP A 53 -13.26 0.69 -4.69
N HIS A 54 -12.28 -0.07 -5.19
CA HIS A 54 -12.11 -0.39 -6.60
C HIS A 54 -12.39 -1.86 -6.83
N SER A 55 -13.24 -2.16 -7.81
CA SER A 55 -13.47 -3.53 -8.29
C SER A 55 -12.49 -3.83 -9.41
N VAL A 56 -11.68 -4.87 -9.23
CA VAL A 56 -10.71 -5.31 -10.24
C VAL A 56 -11.07 -6.72 -10.71
N ALA A 57 -11.11 -6.93 -12.02
CA ALA A 57 -11.36 -8.22 -12.64
C ALA A 57 -10.14 -8.66 -13.47
N ILE A 58 -9.49 -9.72 -13.03
CA ILE A 58 -8.31 -10.29 -13.67
C ILE A 58 -8.75 -11.49 -14.51
N PHE A 59 -8.76 -11.31 -15.82
CA PHE A 59 -8.99 -12.38 -16.80
C PHE A 59 -7.68 -13.00 -17.28
N ASN A 60 -6.56 -12.27 -17.14
CA ASN A 60 -5.23 -12.79 -17.42
C ASN A 60 -4.90 -13.96 -16.49
N GLU A 61 -4.84 -15.17 -17.05
CA GLU A 61 -4.67 -16.43 -16.32
C GLU A 61 -3.45 -16.40 -15.39
N ARG A 62 -2.29 -15.99 -15.90
CA ARG A 62 -1.05 -15.94 -15.12
C ARG A 62 -1.15 -14.96 -13.95
N LEU A 63 -1.72 -13.78 -14.17
CA LEU A 63 -1.90 -12.80 -13.08
C LEU A 63 -2.95 -13.27 -12.08
N GLY A 64 -3.98 -13.98 -12.55
CA GLY A 64 -5.02 -14.59 -11.71
C GLY A 64 -4.46 -15.68 -10.79
N GLU A 65 -3.60 -16.56 -11.32
CA GLU A 65 -2.90 -17.58 -10.53
C GLU A 65 -1.99 -16.96 -9.45
N ILE A 66 -1.24 -15.91 -9.81
CA ILE A 66 -0.42 -15.16 -8.86
C ILE A 66 -1.30 -14.54 -7.77
N ALA A 67 -2.40 -13.89 -8.16
CA ALA A 67 -3.33 -13.27 -7.24
C ALA A 67 -3.92 -14.28 -6.26
N GLU A 68 -4.47 -15.40 -6.74
CA GLU A 68 -5.04 -16.44 -5.90
C GLU A 68 -3.99 -17.06 -4.97
N LYS A 69 -2.79 -17.37 -5.49
CA LYS A 69 -1.78 -18.09 -4.72
C LYS A 69 -1.23 -17.24 -3.58
N TYR A 70 -0.99 -15.95 -3.82
CA TYR A 70 -0.18 -15.12 -2.92
C TYR A 70 -0.94 -13.98 -2.24
N LEU A 71 -2.05 -13.49 -2.80
CA LEU A 71 -2.78 -12.37 -2.20
C LEU A 71 -3.80 -12.84 -1.18
N ARG A 72 -3.90 -12.12 -0.06
CA ARG A 72 -4.92 -12.31 0.96
C ARG A 72 -5.52 -10.94 1.32
N LYS A 73 -6.57 -10.93 2.13
CA LYS A 73 -7.08 -9.71 2.75
C LYS A 73 -5.92 -8.96 3.41
N GLY A 74 -5.83 -7.66 3.14
CA GLY A 74 -4.78 -6.78 3.64
C GLY A 74 -3.54 -6.69 2.74
N SER A 75 -3.34 -7.60 1.78
CA SER A 75 -2.19 -7.55 0.87
C SER A 75 -2.11 -6.23 0.12
N LYS A 76 -0.91 -5.63 0.07
CA LYS A 76 -0.62 -4.43 -0.68
C LYS A 76 -0.20 -4.77 -2.11
N VAL A 77 -0.83 -4.12 -3.07
CA VAL A 77 -0.64 -4.41 -4.50
C VAL A 77 -0.52 -3.13 -5.32
N TYR A 78 0.28 -3.21 -6.37
CA TYR A 78 0.20 -2.34 -7.54
C TYR A 78 -0.58 -3.06 -8.63
N VAL A 79 -1.52 -2.37 -9.25
CA VAL A 79 -2.36 -2.88 -10.34
C VAL A 79 -2.39 -1.86 -11.47
N GLU A 80 -2.09 -2.31 -12.68
CA GLU A 80 -2.35 -1.58 -13.92
C GLU A 80 -3.41 -2.31 -14.75
N GLY A 81 -4.44 -1.59 -15.21
CA GLY A 81 -5.50 -2.16 -16.04
C GLY A 81 -6.21 -1.10 -16.89
N LYS A 82 -7.42 -1.42 -17.34
CA LYS A 82 -8.29 -0.52 -18.12
C LYS A 82 -9.65 -0.40 -17.44
N LEU A 83 -10.33 0.72 -17.59
CA LEU A 83 -11.74 0.83 -17.19
C LEU A 83 -12.65 0.17 -18.22
N GLU A 84 -13.53 -0.70 -17.76
CA GLU A 84 -14.60 -1.26 -18.57
C GLU A 84 -15.93 -1.15 -17.82
N THR A 85 -16.94 -0.64 -18.51
CA THR A 85 -18.31 -0.61 -18.02
C THR A 85 -19.11 -1.68 -18.74
N ARG A 86 -19.65 -2.64 -17.99
CA ARG A 86 -20.58 -3.64 -18.51
C ARG A 86 -22.01 -3.34 -18.11
N LYS A 87 -22.92 -3.57 -19.05
CA LYS A 87 -24.37 -3.53 -18.84
C LYS A 87 -24.87 -4.94 -18.52
N TRP A 88 -25.72 -5.07 -17.51
CA TRP A 88 -26.38 -6.33 -17.14
C TRP A 88 -27.79 -6.03 -16.65
N GLN A 89 -28.69 -7.01 -16.70
CA GLN A 89 -30.06 -6.86 -16.21
C GLN A 89 -30.20 -7.49 -14.83
N ASP A 90 -30.86 -6.79 -13.92
CA ASP A 90 -31.22 -7.36 -12.63
C ASP A 90 -32.44 -8.28 -12.73
N GLN A 91 -32.83 -8.87 -11.60
CA GLN A 91 -33.95 -9.82 -11.54
C GLN A 91 -35.31 -9.16 -11.88
N ALA A 92 -35.41 -7.83 -11.80
CA ALA A 92 -36.59 -7.07 -12.19
C ALA A 92 -36.56 -6.65 -13.68
N GLY A 93 -35.53 -7.05 -14.43
CA GLY A 93 -35.34 -6.71 -15.84
C GLY A 93 -34.80 -5.29 -16.06
N GLN A 94 -34.36 -4.60 -15.01
CA GLN A 94 -33.82 -3.24 -15.14
C GLN A 94 -32.34 -3.28 -15.55
N ASP A 95 -31.98 -2.36 -16.45
CA ASP A 95 -30.60 -2.20 -16.89
C ASP A 95 -29.72 -1.62 -15.78
N ARG A 96 -28.65 -2.33 -15.43
CA ARG A 96 -27.64 -1.94 -14.45
C ARG A 96 -26.28 -1.84 -15.13
N TYR A 97 -25.45 -0.93 -14.64
CA TYR A 97 -24.10 -0.72 -15.13
C TYR A 97 -23.10 -1.01 -14.00
N SER A 98 -22.00 -1.66 -14.35
CA SER A 98 -20.89 -1.89 -13.43
C SER A 98 -19.60 -1.52 -14.11
N THR A 99 -18.86 -0.60 -13.51
CA THR A 99 -17.53 -0.17 -13.96
C THR A 99 -16.48 -0.90 -13.15
N GLU A 100 -15.58 -1.60 -13.83
CA GLU A 100 -14.53 -2.42 -13.25
C GLU A 100 -13.18 -2.08 -13.89
N VAL A 101 -12.09 -2.25 -13.14
CA VAL A 101 -10.73 -2.22 -13.68
C VAL A 101 -10.39 -3.63 -14.18
N THR A 102 -10.16 -3.79 -15.48
CA THR A 102 -9.95 -5.09 -16.10
C THR A 102 -8.48 -5.31 -16.48
N LEU A 103 -8.00 -6.50 -16.20
CA LEU A 103 -6.71 -7.02 -16.65
C LEU A 103 -7.00 -8.18 -17.61
N ARG A 104 -7.04 -7.88 -18.91
CA ARG A 104 -7.31 -8.86 -19.97
C ARG A 104 -6.06 -9.67 -20.31
N ASN A 105 -6.25 -10.76 -21.05
CA ASN A 105 -5.13 -11.53 -21.59
C ASN A 105 -4.18 -10.62 -22.38
N PHE A 106 -2.88 -10.80 -22.14
CA PHE A 106 -1.79 -10.01 -22.74
C PHE A 106 -1.79 -8.51 -22.36
N GLY A 107 -2.55 -8.10 -21.34
CA GLY A 107 -2.58 -6.72 -20.85
C GLY A 107 -2.65 -6.62 -19.33
N GLY A 108 -2.33 -5.42 -18.83
CA GLY A 108 -2.30 -5.09 -17.41
C GLY A 108 -1.06 -5.62 -16.68
N GLU A 109 -0.93 -5.20 -15.43
CA GLU A 109 0.17 -5.54 -14.54
C GLU A 109 -0.34 -5.75 -13.11
N LEU A 110 0.22 -6.74 -12.42
CA LEU A 110 0.00 -6.96 -10.99
C LEU A 110 1.35 -7.16 -10.32
N THR A 111 1.67 -6.29 -9.37
CA THR A 111 2.90 -6.38 -8.58
C THR A 111 2.54 -6.45 -7.10
N LEU A 112 3.07 -7.48 -6.43
CA LEU A 112 2.92 -7.66 -4.99
C LEU A 112 3.90 -6.74 -4.29
N LEU A 113 3.38 -5.90 -3.39
CA LEU A 113 4.16 -4.93 -2.64
C LEU A 113 4.35 -5.33 -1.18
N ASP A 114 3.81 -6.48 -0.79
CA ASP A 114 4.06 -7.04 0.53
C ASP A 114 5.54 -7.44 0.66
N SER A 115 6.16 -7.01 1.76
CA SER A 115 7.53 -7.43 2.09
C SER A 115 7.53 -8.93 2.32
N ARG A 116 8.45 -9.67 1.68
CA ARG A 116 8.59 -11.14 1.74
C ARG A 116 9.01 -11.68 3.15
N GLY A 117 8.67 -10.99 4.23
CA GLY A 117 9.13 -11.28 5.60
C GLY A 117 8.04 -11.31 6.67
N GLY A 118 6.75 -11.24 6.32
CA GLY A 118 5.65 -11.25 7.31
C GLY A 118 5.15 -12.64 7.73
N ALA A 119 5.86 -13.72 7.38
CA ALA A 119 5.57 -15.08 7.84
C ALA A 119 6.58 -15.45 8.93
N GLY A 120 6.28 -15.11 10.19
CA GLY A 120 7.12 -15.46 11.33
C GLY A 120 6.98 -14.49 12.49
N GLY A 121 5.90 -14.64 13.26
CA GLY A 121 5.67 -13.89 14.50
C GLY A 121 4.45 -14.45 15.21
N GLY A 122 4.42 -15.78 15.37
CA GLY A 122 3.45 -16.43 16.24
C GLY A 122 3.66 -15.98 17.68
N ASP A 123 2.55 -15.91 18.40
CA ASP A 123 2.43 -15.87 19.84
C ASP A 123 3.67 -16.32 20.63
N GLU A 124 4.28 -15.40 21.35
CA GLU A 124 4.96 -15.71 22.61
C GLU A 124 4.65 -14.63 23.65
N GLY A 125 3.35 -14.50 23.95
CA GLY A 125 2.90 -13.95 25.22
C GLY A 125 3.17 -14.98 26.32
N GLY A 126 4.32 -14.88 26.98
CA GLY A 126 4.74 -15.88 27.96
C GLY A 126 5.81 -15.41 28.94
N PHE A 127 5.66 -14.25 29.60
CA PHE A 127 6.51 -13.90 30.73
C PHE A 127 5.86 -14.35 32.04
N GLY A 128 5.95 -15.66 32.30
CA GLY A 128 5.64 -16.29 33.57
C GLY A 128 6.91 -16.80 34.26
N GLY A 129 7.24 -16.22 35.41
CA GLY A 129 7.76 -16.94 36.58
C GLY A 129 9.20 -17.47 36.58
N GLY A 130 10.05 -16.79 37.38
CA GLY A 130 10.79 -17.43 38.47
C GLY A 130 12.19 -18.01 38.18
N GLY A 131 13.18 -17.55 38.94
CA GLY A 131 14.47 -18.24 39.06
C GLY A 131 15.59 -17.32 39.52
N GLY A 132 15.75 -17.17 40.83
CA GLY A 132 16.81 -16.36 41.43
C GLY A 132 18.19 -16.99 41.33
N PHE A 133 19.22 -16.14 41.24
CA PHE A 133 20.60 -16.49 41.55
C PHE A 133 21.20 -15.37 42.40
N SER A 134 21.61 -15.78 43.60
CA SER A 134 22.36 -15.07 44.60
C SER A 134 23.86 -15.03 44.24
N GLY A 135 24.57 -13.98 44.67
CA GLY A 135 26.04 -13.90 44.73
C GLY A 135 26.61 -12.79 43.85
N GLY A 136 27.45 -11.86 44.30
CA GLY A 136 28.16 -11.67 45.55
C GLY A 136 28.79 -10.27 45.57
N ARG A 137 29.23 -9.83 46.75
CA ARG A 137 29.71 -8.49 47.08
C ARG A 137 31.23 -8.38 46.88
N SER A 138 31.73 -7.23 46.39
CA SER A 138 33.02 -6.59 46.76
C SER A 138 33.12 -5.25 46.01
N SER A 139 33.16 -4.07 46.68
CA SER A 139 34.37 -3.37 47.19
C SER A 139 35.43 -3.18 46.09
N GLY A 140 35.93 -2.01 45.69
CA GLY A 140 35.87 -0.62 46.15
C GLY A 140 37.01 0.13 45.42
N GLY A 141 36.98 1.47 45.35
CA GLY A 141 38.16 2.27 44.98
C GLY A 141 37.93 3.50 44.09
N GLU A 142 37.98 4.69 44.71
CA GLU A 142 38.01 6.03 44.09
C GLU A 142 39.41 6.42 43.55
N ARG A 143 39.44 7.34 42.56
CA ARG A 143 40.41 8.45 42.29
C ARG A 143 40.02 9.10 40.93
N SER A 144 39.38 10.27 40.87
CA SER A 144 39.88 11.66 41.03
C SER A 144 40.71 12.21 39.85
N GLY A 145 40.23 13.32 39.26
CA GLY A 145 40.90 14.22 38.28
C GLY A 145 39.99 14.57 37.08
N GLY A 146 39.09 15.57 37.13
CA GLY A 146 39.38 17.00 36.87
C GLY A 146 39.59 17.25 35.35
N SER A 147 38.68 17.85 34.56
CA SER A 147 38.44 19.30 34.56
C SER A 147 37.26 19.71 33.63
N SER A 148 36.47 20.68 34.11
CA SER A 148 35.86 21.83 33.39
C SER A 148 34.83 21.64 32.24
N ARG A 149 33.59 21.99 32.60
CA ARG A 149 32.38 22.43 31.84
C ARG A 149 32.64 23.61 30.85
N PRO A 150 31.65 24.15 30.08
CA PRO A 150 30.27 23.72 29.72
C PRO A 150 29.92 23.86 28.20
N GLN A 151 28.78 23.28 27.78
CA GLN A 151 27.98 23.71 26.60
C GLN A 151 27.16 24.97 26.97
N PRO A 152 26.83 25.93 26.05
CA PRO A 152 25.81 25.67 25.02
C PRO A 152 25.88 26.54 23.73
N SER A 153 24.96 26.25 22.79
CA SER A 153 24.25 27.21 21.91
C SER A 153 24.47 27.11 20.39
N ARG A 154 23.39 26.65 19.72
CA ARG A 154 22.64 27.24 18.59
C ARG A 154 23.40 27.78 17.35
N GLY A 155 22.87 27.38 16.18
CA GLY A 155 22.97 28.08 14.88
C GLY A 155 23.88 27.34 13.89
N GLY A 156 23.56 27.18 12.62
CA GLY A 156 22.46 27.67 11.79
C GLY A 156 22.42 26.86 10.49
N TRP A 157 21.26 26.84 9.86
CA TRP A 157 21.06 26.25 8.53
C TRP A 157 21.54 27.26 7.48
N ASP A 158 22.53 26.87 6.68
CA ASP A 158 23.00 27.66 5.53
C ASP A 158 21.96 27.59 4.40
N ALA A 159 21.23 28.69 4.21
CA ALA A 159 20.42 28.93 3.02
C ALA A 159 21.28 29.62 1.95
N PRO A 160 21.30 29.14 0.69
CA PRO A 160 21.79 29.94 -0.42
C PRO A 160 20.76 31.03 -0.74
N LYS A 161 21.21 32.28 -0.67
CA LYS A 161 20.49 33.45 -1.18
C LYS A 161 20.49 33.44 -2.71
N GLY A 162 19.28 33.58 -3.27
CA GLY A 162 18.97 34.53 -4.35
C GLY A 162 19.46 34.22 -5.76
N GLY A 163 18.50 33.96 -6.65
CA GLY A 163 18.68 33.96 -8.10
C GLY A 163 17.35 33.66 -8.78
N SER A 164 16.52 34.68 -8.93
CA SER A 164 15.30 34.68 -9.73
C SER A 164 15.67 34.55 -11.21
N ASP A 165 15.35 33.43 -11.86
CA ASP A 165 15.31 33.24 -13.32
C ASP A 165 14.55 31.93 -13.65
N LEU A 166 13.29 31.83 -13.22
CA LEU A 166 12.40 30.68 -13.49
C LEU A 166 11.21 31.05 -14.38
N ASP A 167 11.37 32.02 -15.27
CA ASP A 167 10.42 32.28 -16.35
C ASP A 167 11.19 32.39 -17.66
N ASP A 168 10.58 31.86 -18.73
CA ASP A 168 10.99 31.94 -20.15
C ASP A 168 12.01 30.91 -20.66
N ASP A 169 11.54 29.68 -20.93
CA ASP A 169 11.73 29.01 -22.25
C ASP A 169 11.25 27.55 -22.24
N ILE A 170 9.93 27.33 -22.37
CA ILE A 170 9.38 26.03 -22.79
C ILE A 170 8.92 26.18 -24.25
N PRO A 171 9.71 25.71 -25.25
CA PRO A 171 9.28 25.74 -26.64
C PRO A 171 8.26 24.63 -26.94
N PHE A 172 7.20 24.99 -27.67
CA PHE A 172 6.23 24.08 -28.30
C PHE A 172 6.82 23.38 -29.53
#